data_AF-I0AFQ2-F1
#
_entry.id   AF-I0AFQ2-F1
#
_cell.length_a   1.000
_cell.length_b   1.000
_cell.length_c   1.000
_cell.angle_alpha   90.00
_cell.angle_beta   90.00
_cell.angle_gamma   90.00
#
_symmetry.space_group_name_H-M   'P 1'
#
loop_
_entity.id
_entity.type
_entity.pdbx_description
1 polymer ?
#
loop_
_entity_poly.entity_id
_entity_poly.type
_entity_poly.pdbx_seq_one_letter_code
_entity_poly.pdbx_strand_id
1 'polypeptide(L)'
;MKKVREGYFSEKLRDIAYAEQIDKLGNMQRKVYDIIKKHGPCSTEFIAITLNCYPHQITPRVKELREMNLVYFYDIGVSPTSGKAVSLWKATKIDPQLKLF
;
A
#
# COMPACT_ATOMS: atom_id res chain seq x y z
N MET A 1 9.15 -9.13 -41.78
CA MET A 1 9.23 -9.59 -40.38
C MET A 1 9.04 -8.39 -39.45
N LYS A 2 7.93 -8.33 -38.71
CA LYS A 2 7.64 -7.22 -37.78
C LYS A 2 8.53 -7.38 -36.53
N LYS A 3 9.41 -6.41 -36.28
CA LYS A 3 10.20 -6.26 -35.04
C LYS A 3 9.24 -6.09 -33.85
N VAL A 4 9.19 -7.09 -32.98
CA VAL A 4 8.45 -7.03 -31.71
C VAL A 4 9.17 -6.05 -30.79
N ARG A 5 8.45 -5.03 -30.29
CA ARG A 5 8.99 -3.99 -29.39
C ARG A 5 9.21 -4.59 -27.99
N GLU A 6 10.44 -4.49 -27.49
CA GLU A 6 10.93 -5.05 -26.22
C GLU A 6 10.22 -4.51 -24.95
N GLY A 7 9.39 -3.47 -25.07
CA GLY A 7 8.65 -2.91 -23.93
C GLY A 7 7.55 -3.80 -23.36
N TYR A 8 6.96 -4.71 -24.17
CA TYR A 8 5.76 -5.45 -23.77
C TYR A 8 6.01 -6.61 -22.79
N PHE A 9 7.26 -7.05 -22.64
CA PHE A 9 7.63 -8.16 -21.74
C PHE A 9 7.97 -7.68 -20.32
N SER A 10 8.38 -6.42 -20.17
CA SER A 10 8.80 -5.81 -18.90
C SER A 10 7.63 -5.48 -17.97
N GLU A 11 6.50 -5.03 -18.53
CA GLU A 11 5.29 -4.75 -17.73
C GLU A 11 4.72 -6.03 -17.12
N LYS A 12 4.65 -7.11 -17.92
CA LYS A 12 4.12 -8.41 -17.46
C LYS A 12 4.87 -8.98 -16.26
N LEU A 13 6.21 -8.92 -16.25
CA LEU A 13 7.01 -9.42 -15.12
C LEU A 13 6.86 -8.57 -13.85
N ARG A 14 6.52 -7.28 -14.00
CA ARG A 14 6.31 -6.36 -12.89
C ARG A 14 4.95 -6.58 -12.24
N ASP A 15 3.93 -6.84 -13.06
CA ASP A 15 2.62 -7.29 -12.60
C ASP A 15 2.70 -8.64 -11.88
N ILE A 16 3.57 -9.56 -12.32
CA ILE A 16 3.74 -10.88 -11.69
C ILE A 16 4.24 -10.77 -10.26
N ALA A 17 5.31 -10.02 -9.97
CA ALA A 17 5.84 -9.91 -8.61
C ALA A 17 4.88 -9.17 -7.64
N TYR A 18 4.13 -8.21 -8.17
CA TYR A 18 3.09 -7.50 -7.42
C TYR A 18 1.85 -8.39 -7.18
N ALA A 19 1.41 -9.13 -8.19
CA ALA A 19 0.35 -10.13 -8.06
C ALA A 19 0.75 -11.22 -7.05
N GLU A 20 1.99 -11.72 -7.12
CA GLU A 20 2.51 -12.72 -6.18
C GLU A 20 2.54 -12.23 -4.72
N GLN A 21 2.78 -10.93 -4.48
CA GLN A 21 2.69 -10.35 -3.14
C GLN A 21 1.24 -10.10 -2.71
N ILE A 22 0.37 -9.69 -3.63
CA ILE A 22 -1.07 -9.51 -3.38
C ILE A 22 -1.77 -10.83 -3.08
N ASP A 23 -1.42 -11.90 -3.78
CA ASP A 23 -2.03 -13.22 -3.64
C ASP A 23 -1.77 -13.84 -2.26
N LYS A 24 -0.74 -13.34 -1.56
CA LYS A 24 -0.43 -13.73 -0.17
C LYS A 24 -1.21 -12.92 0.88
N LEU A 25 -1.88 -11.83 0.50
CA LEU A 25 -2.62 -10.98 1.42
C LEU A 25 -3.97 -11.59 1.78
N GLY A 26 -4.33 -11.57 3.06
CA GLY A 26 -5.71 -11.85 3.47
C GLY A 26 -6.69 -10.78 2.93
N ASN A 27 -7.98 -11.12 2.85
CA ASN A 27 -9.02 -10.23 2.29
C ASN A 27 -9.03 -8.83 2.94
N MET A 28 -8.94 -8.75 4.27
CA MET A 28 -8.89 -7.45 4.96
C MET A 28 -7.57 -6.70 4.73
N GLN A 29 -6.45 -7.41 4.71
CA GLN A 29 -5.13 -6.81 4.52
C GLN A 29 -5.00 -6.18 3.12
N ARG A 30 -5.51 -6.86 2.10
CA ARG A 30 -5.60 -6.34 0.73
C ARG A 30 -6.46 -5.08 0.65
N LYS A 31 -7.64 -5.08 1.26
CA LYS A 31 -8.53 -3.91 1.30
C LYS A 31 -7.85 -2.69 1.94
N VAL A 32 -7.13 -2.89 3.05
CA VAL A 32 -6.36 -1.83 3.71
C VAL A 32 -5.29 -1.28 2.79
N TYR A 33 -4.53 -2.16 2.13
CA TYR A 33 -3.49 -1.76 1.20
C TYR A 33 -4.05 -0.96 0.01
N ASP A 34 -5.15 -1.42 -0.59
CA ASP A 34 -5.77 -0.76 -1.74
C ASP A 34 -6.24 0.67 -1.39
N ILE A 35 -6.77 0.89 -0.18
CA ILE A 35 -7.13 2.23 0.30
C ILE A 35 -5.90 3.11 0.45
N ILE A 36 -4.83 2.61 1.09
CA ILE A 36 -3.59 3.36 1.28
C ILE A 36 -2.97 3.71 -0.08
N LYS A 37 -3.02 2.80 -1.05
CA LYS A 37 -2.52 3.03 -2.40
C LYS A 37 -3.32 4.09 -3.16
N LYS A 38 -4.65 4.08 -3.02
CA LYS A 38 -5.56 4.99 -3.74
C LYS A 38 -5.65 6.39 -3.13
N HIS A 39 -5.65 6.47 -1.79
CA HIS A 39 -5.95 7.70 -1.05
C HIS A 39 -4.79 8.19 -0.17
N GLY A 40 -3.70 7.43 -0.08
CA GLY A 40 -2.57 7.78 0.78
C GLY A 40 -1.84 9.05 0.35
N PRO A 41 -1.25 9.83 1.30
CA PRO A 41 -1.07 9.49 2.71
C PRO A 41 -2.37 9.57 3.53
N CYS A 42 -2.68 8.55 4.34
CA CYS A 42 -3.91 8.49 5.12
C CYS A 42 -3.71 7.80 6.49
N SER A 43 -4.56 8.12 7.47
CA SER A 43 -4.50 7.54 8.82
C SER A 43 -5.21 6.19 8.94
N THR A 44 -4.93 5.44 10.00
CA THR A 44 -5.68 4.22 10.34
C THR A 44 -7.17 4.49 10.58
N GLU A 45 -7.50 5.63 11.18
CA GLU A 45 -8.89 6.06 11.39
C GLU A 45 -9.62 6.27 10.06
N PHE A 46 -8.97 6.93 9.09
CA PHE A 46 -9.55 7.14 7.77
C PHE A 46 -9.84 5.82 7.05
N ILE A 47 -8.90 4.87 7.11
CA ILE A 47 -9.07 3.54 6.52
C ILE A 47 -10.24 2.80 7.19
N ALA A 48 -10.32 2.89 8.52
CA ALA A 48 -11.39 2.26 9.29
C ALA A 48 -12.78 2.82 8.91
N ILE A 49 -12.90 4.14 8.78
CA ILE A 49 -14.12 4.80 8.30
C ILE A 49 -14.49 4.34 6.89
N THR A 50 -13.50 4.28 5.99
CA THR A 50 -13.70 3.88 4.59
C THR A 50 -14.17 2.43 4.47
N LEU A 51 -13.69 1.54 5.34
CA LEU A 51 -14.08 0.12 5.38
C LEU A 51 -15.27 -0.18 6.29
N ASN A 52 -15.84 0.85 6.92
CA ASN A 52 -16.90 0.74 7.92
C ASN A 52 -16.56 -0.29 9.03
N CYS A 53 -15.36 -0.15 9.60
CA CYS A 53 -14.86 -1.01 10.67
C CYS A 53 -14.12 -0.20 11.74
N TYR A 54 -13.58 -0.86 12.76
CA TYR A 54 -12.89 -0.17 13.85
C TYR A 54 -11.37 -0.06 13.62
N PRO A 55 -10.71 1.01 14.10
CA PRO A 55 -9.26 1.20 13.95
C PRO A 55 -8.41 0.05 14.48
N HIS A 56 -8.82 -0.61 15.57
CA HIS A 56 -8.10 -1.74 16.14
C HIS A 56 -8.05 -2.97 15.20
N GLN A 57 -8.96 -3.06 14.23
CA GLN A 57 -8.95 -4.10 13.19
C GLN A 57 -7.98 -3.74 12.06
N ILE A 58 -7.67 -2.45 11.87
CA ILE A 58 -6.79 -1.94 10.81
C ILE A 58 -5.33 -1.92 11.25
N THR A 59 -5.05 -1.51 12.48
CA THR A 59 -3.68 -1.42 13.03
C THR A 59 -2.82 -2.67 12.81
N PRO A 60 -3.27 -3.91 13.10
CA PRO A 60 -2.46 -5.10 12.84
C PRO A 60 -2.19 -5.30 11.35
N ARG A 61 -3.16 -5.00 10.48
CA ARG A 61 -2.99 -5.12 9.02
C ARG A 61 -2.00 -4.11 8.47
N VAL A 62 -2.01 -2.88 8.97
CA VAL A 62 -1.02 -1.86 8.60
C VAL A 62 0.38 -2.26 9.07
N LYS A 63 0.50 -2.83 10.28
CA LYS A 63 1.76 -3.37 10.80
C LYS A 63 2.31 -4.48 9.88
N GLU A 64 1.48 -5.47 9.53
CA GLU A 64 1.86 -6.55 8.61
C GLU A 64 2.30 -6.01 7.24
N LEU A 65 1.53 -5.07 6.65
CA LEU A 65 1.89 -4.43 5.38
C LEU A 65 3.22 -3.67 5.46
N ARG A 66 3.52 -3.04 6.61
CA ARG A 66 4.79 -2.36 6.85
C ARG A 66 5.95 -3.35 6.95
N GLU A 67 5.76 -4.46 7.65
CA GLU A 67 6.75 -5.54 7.74
C GLU A 67 7.05 -6.16 6.36
N MET A 68 6.06 -6.19 5.47
CA MET A 68 6.21 -6.59 4.07
C MET A 68 6.80 -5.50 3.16
N ASN A 69 7.17 -4.33 3.70
CA ASN A 69 7.65 -3.16 2.97
C ASN A 69 6.68 -2.61 1.91
N LEU A 70 5.39 -2.93 2.01
CA LEU A 70 4.36 -2.46 1.07
C LEU A 70 3.87 -1.05 1.41
N VAL A 71 3.96 -0.66 2.68
CA VAL A 71 3.61 0.68 3.17
C VAL A 71 4.69 1.18 4.11
N TYR A 72 4.82 2.50 4.20
CA TYR A 72 5.73 3.17 5.12
C TYR A 72 5.03 4.28 5.89
N PHE A 73 5.60 4.62 7.04
CA PHE A 73 5.21 5.79 7.80
C PHE A 73 5.62 7.04 7.03
N TYR A 74 4.65 7.88 6.68
CA TYR A 74 4.89 9.08 5.88
C TYR A 74 5.11 10.31 6.75
N ASP A 75 4.16 10.60 7.65
CA ASP A 75 4.22 11.77 8.54
C ASP A 75 3.22 11.63 9.70
N ILE A 76 3.22 12.59 10.62
CA ILE A 76 2.20 12.77 11.65
C ILE A 76 1.20 13.83 11.19
N GLY A 77 -0.07 13.45 11.06
CA GLY A 77 -1.19 14.36 10.83
C GLY A 77 -1.95 14.65 12.12
N VAL A 78 -2.98 15.48 12.01
CA VAL A 78 -3.96 15.71 13.09
C VAL A 78 -5.27 15.05 12.67
N SER A 79 -5.84 14.23 13.54
CA SER A 79 -7.17 13.63 13.32
C SER A 79 -8.22 14.75 13.32
N PRO A 80 -9.05 14.87 12.28
CA PRO A 80 -10.15 15.83 12.28
C PRO A 80 -11.23 15.48 13.31
N THR A 81 -11.30 14.21 13.73
CA THR A 81 -12.32 13.72 14.67
C THR A 81 -11.92 13.94 16.12
N SER A 82 -10.67 13.61 16.48
CA SER A 82 -10.20 13.65 17.87
C SER A 82 -9.29 14.83 18.20
N GLY A 83 -8.82 15.57 17.20
CA GLY A 83 -7.82 16.64 17.36
C GLY A 83 -6.43 16.13 17.78
N LYS A 84 -6.23 14.81 17.86
CA LYS A 84 -4.97 14.19 18.29
C LYS A 84 -4.03 13.96 17.11
N ALA A 85 -2.74 13.89 17.41
CA ALA A 85 -1.73 13.45 16.45
C ALA A 85 -1.98 11.99 16.00
N VAL A 86 -1.94 11.74 14.69
CA VAL A 86 -2.14 10.43 14.08
C VAL A 86 -1.08 10.13 13.03
N SER A 87 -0.65 8.87 12.97
CA SER A 87 0.28 8.42 11.94
C SER A 87 -0.40 8.36 10.57
N LEU A 88 0.25 8.94 9.56
CA LEU A 88 -0.13 8.86 8.16
C LEU A 88 0.70 7.80 7.45
N TRP A 89 0.01 6.95 6.70
CA TRP A 89 0.60 5.82 5.98
C TRP A 89 0.51 6.05 4.49
N LYS A 90 1.59 5.71 3.79
CA LYS A 90 1.67 5.81 2.34
C LYS A 90 2.17 4.50 1.76
N ALA A 91 1.65 4.11 0.61
CA ALA A 91 2.15 2.96 -0.10
C ALA A 91 3.58 3.23 -0.57
N THR A 92 4.47 2.26 -0.37
CA THR A 92 5.84 2.32 -0.87
C THR A 92 5.80 2.47 -2.38
N LYS A 93 6.35 3.57 -2.91
CA LYS A 93 6.63 3.67 -4.33
C LYS A 93 7.82 2.74 -4.58
N ILE A 94 7.60 1.68 -5.36
CA ILE A 94 8.73 0.90 -5.85
C ILE A 94 9.41 1.79 -6.90
N ASP A 95 10.50 2.43 -6.48
CA ASP A 95 11.34 3.21 -7.39
C ASP A 95 11.94 2.24 -8.42
N PRO A 96 11.70 2.43 -9.73
CA PRO A 96 12.26 1.56 -10.76
C PRO A 96 13.80 1.57 -10.81
N GLN A 97 14.43 2.52 -10.11
CA GLN A 97 15.83 2.90 -10.29
C GLN A 97 16.81 2.22 -9.31
N LEU A 98 16.33 1.48 -8.30
CA LEU A 98 17.16 0.69 -7.37
C LEU A 98 17.54 -0.71 -7.92
N LYS A 99 17.54 -0.89 -9.24
CA LYS A 99 18.11 -2.05 -9.94
C LYS A 99 19.33 -1.64 -10.77
N LEU A 100 20.34 -1.10 -10.14
CA LEU A 100 21.68 -1.01 -10.70
C LEU A 100 22.65 -1.21 -9.54
N PHE A 101 23.00 -2.46 -9.25
CA PHE A 101 24.36 -2.98 -9.05
C PHE A 101 24.28 -4.51 -9.07
#